data_AF-A8IFE6-F1
#
_entry.id   AF-A8IFE6-F1
#
_cell.length_a   1.000
_cell.length_b   1.000
_cell.length_c   1.000
_cell.angle_alpha   90.00
_cell.angle_beta   90.00
_cell.angle_gamma   90.00
#
_symmetry.space_group_name_H-M   'P 1'
#
loop_
_entity.id
_entity.type
_entity.pdbx_description
1 polymer ?
#
loop_
_entity_poly.entity_id
_entity_poly.type
_entity_poly.pdbx_seq_one_letter_code
_entity_poly.pdbx_strand_id
1 'polypeptide(L)'
;MGIACVAFIGPQNNPMYLRSIDPASDDLYMKLHYVIHCALDAVEEKVLLKRGPGDSQDAYLGLLYPTEDYKVYGYLTNTHVKVLLLLDDEGAVKDEAVMRVFRRLHGLYVDTASNPFHKFGLPLSSPRFDAAVDGVVSIYRGAGASQGGFMT
;
A
#
# COMPACT_ATOMS: atom_id res chain seq x y z
N MET A 1 -12.70 -8.17 -1.00
CA MET A 1 -11.44 -7.45 -0.72
C MET A 1 -10.53 -7.62 -1.91
N GLY A 2 -10.71 -6.76 -2.91
CA GLY A 2 -9.76 -6.60 -4.01
C GLY A 2 -8.70 -5.57 -3.61
N ILE A 3 -7.43 -5.84 -3.86
CA ILE A 3 -6.38 -4.82 -3.74
C ILE A 3 -6.36 -4.05 -5.06
N ALA A 4 -6.46 -2.73 -5.06
CA ALA A 4 -6.33 -1.93 -6.27
C ALA A 4 -4.87 -1.48 -6.49
N CYS A 5 -4.23 -1.02 -5.41
CA CYS A 5 -2.89 -0.47 -5.45
C CYS A 5 -2.15 -0.65 -4.12
N VAL A 6 -0.84 -0.87 -4.23
CA VAL A 6 0.11 -0.89 -3.10
C VAL A 6 1.13 0.22 -3.31
N ALA A 7 1.39 1.00 -2.27
CA ALA A 7 2.43 2.03 -2.32
C ALA A 7 3.32 2.02 -1.08
N PHE A 8 4.61 2.26 -1.31
CA PHE A 8 5.60 2.54 -0.27
C PHE A 8 6.10 3.96 -0.45
N ILE A 9 5.95 4.76 0.60
CA ILE A 9 6.38 6.15 0.67
C ILE A 9 7.44 6.27 1.75
N GLY A 10 8.56 6.88 1.41
CA GLY A 10 9.66 7.06 2.33
C GLY A 10 9.37 8.05 3.46
N PRO A 11 10.32 8.20 4.40
CA PRO A 11 10.16 9.07 5.56
C PRO A 11 9.94 10.53 5.18
N GLN A 12 10.55 10.99 4.08
CA GLN A 12 10.49 12.36 3.59
C GLN A 12 9.35 12.58 2.57
N ASN A 13 8.31 11.76 2.61
CA ASN A 13 7.20 11.78 1.65
C ASN A 13 7.64 11.56 0.19
N ASN A 14 8.81 10.95 -0.02
CA ASN A 14 9.30 10.56 -1.33
C ASN A 14 8.68 9.23 -1.77
N PRO A 15 8.07 9.13 -2.97
CA PRO A 15 7.52 7.88 -3.45
C PRO A 15 8.65 6.88 -3.72
N MET A 16 8.64 5.74 -3.03
CA MET A 16 9.62 4.67 -3.23
C MET A 16 9.07 3.58 -4.14
N TYR A 17 7.77 3.30 -4.06
CA TYR A 17 7.14 2.24 -4.84
C TYR A 17 5.66 2.53 -5.02
N LEU A 18 5.15 2.24 -6.22
CA LEU A 18 3.72 2.25 -6.50
C LEU A 18 3.42 1.15 -7.51
N ARG A 19 2.47 0.28 -7.18
CA ARG A 19 2.05 -0.84 -8.01
C ARG A 19 0.53 -0.92 -8.05
N SER A 20 -0.05 -0.71 -9.22
CA SER A 20 -1.46 -0.98 -9.49
C SER A 20 -1.65 -2.40 -10.02
N ILE A 21 -2.80 -3.03 -9.74
CA ILE A 21 -3.17 -4.32 -10.35
C ILE A 21 -3.53 -4.14 -11.82
N ASP A 22 -4.24 -3.07 -12.14
CA ASP A 22 -4.67 -2.77 -13.49
C ASP A 22 -3.91 -1.55 -14.02
N PRO A 23 -2.91 -1.74 -14.89
CA PRO A 23 -2.19 -0.65 -15.53
C PRO A 23 -2.89 -0.15 -16.81
N ALA A 24 -4.16 -0.49 -17.06
CA ALA A 24 -4.79 -0.27 -18.37
C ALA A 24 -4.95 1.20 -18.82
N SER A 25 -4.84 2.20 -17.93
CA SER A 25 -4.85 3.61 -18.34
C SER A 25 -3.91 4.50 -17.52
N ASP A 26 -3.23 5.43 -18.21
CA ASP A 26 -2.41 6.47 -17.58
C ASP A 26 -3.25 7.33 -16.62
N ASP A 27 -4.51 7.58 -16.95
CA ASP A 27 -5.46 8.33 -16.12
C ASP A 27 -5.71 7.66 -14.76
N LEU A 28 -5.86 6.33 -14.74
CA LEU A 28 -6.03 5.58 -13.50
C LEU A 28 -4.77 5.67 -12.64
N TYR A 29 -3.60 5.52 -13.26
CA TYR A 29 -2.32 5.65 -12.56
C TYR A 29 -2.17 7.03 -11.91
N MET A 30 -2.54 8.11 -12.62
CA MET A 30 -2.54 9.47 -12.07
C MET A 30 -3.56 9.65 -10.93
N LYS A 31 -4.75 9.08 -11.06
CA LYS A 31 -5.77 9.09 -9.99
C LYS A 31 -5.26 8.39 -8.73
N LEU A 32 -4.59 7.24 -8.86
CA LEU A 32 -4.01 6.51 -7.73
C LEU A 32 -2.91 7.32 -7.03
N HIS A 33 -2.02 7.99 -7.79
CA HIS A 33 -1.02 8.92 -7.23
C HIS A 33 -1.67 10.04 -6.43
N TYR A 34 -2.72 10.65 -6.95
CA TYR A 34 -3.46 11.71 -6.26
C TYR A 34 -4.05 11.22 -4.93
N VAL A 35 -4.74 10.08 -4.94
CA VAL A 35 -5.32 9.47 -3.73
C VAL A 35 -4.23 9.18 -2.70
N ILE A 36 -3.12 8.57 -3.12
CA ILE A 36 -1.99 8.25 -2.22
C ILE A 36 -1.37 9.51 -1.62
N HIS A 37 -1.26 10.58 -2.40
CA HIS A 37 -0.71 11.86 -1.92
C HIS A 37 -1.61 12.48 -0.84
N CYS A 38 -2.93 12.53 -1.07
CA CYS A 38 -3.89 13.00 -0.06
C CYS A 38 -3.88 12.12 1.21
N ALA A 39 -3.59 10.84 1.08
CA ALA A 39 -3.53 9.94 2.23
C ALA A 39 -2.37 10.22 3.19
N LEU A 40 -1.34 10.94 2.74
CA LEU A 40 -0.21 11.29 3.60
C LEU A 40 -0.64 12.21 4.75
N ASP A 41 -1.51 13.18 4.49
CA ASP A 41 -2.04 14.07 5.52
C ASP A 41 -2.82 13.29 6.58
N ALA A 42 -3.65 12.32 6.15
CA ALA A 42 -4.40 11.45 7.05
C ALA A 42 -3.50 10.52 7.88
N VAL A 43 -2.38 10.06 7.33
CA VAL A 43 -1.36 9.32 8.08
C VAL A 43 -0.77 10.20 9.18
N GLU A 44 -0.39 11.43 8.86
CA GLU A 44 0.20 12.37 9.81
C GLU A 44 -0.78 12.69 10.96
N GLU A 45 -2.05 12.95 10.65
CA GLU A 45 -3.11 13.17 11.64
C GLU A 45 -3.27 11.95 12.57
N LYS A 46 -3.39 10.74 12.00
CA LYS A 46 -3.53 9.49 12.80
C LYS A 46 -2.34 9.25 13.72
N VAL A 47 -1.13 9.58 13.27
CA VAL A 47 0.09 9.46 14.07
C VAL A 47 0.10 10.44 15.23
N LEU A 48 -0.37 11.68 15.01
CA LEU A 48 -0.49 12.68 16.08
C LEU A 48 -1.52 12.25 17.14
N LEU A 49 -2.66 11.71 16.71
CA LEU A 49 -3.72 11.24 17.62
C LEU A 49 -3.29 10.05 18.49
N LYS A 50 -2.42 9.17 17.97
CA LYS A 50 -1.90 7.99 18.69
C LYS A 50 -0.72 8.27 19.63
N ARG A 51 -0.32 9.53 19.84
CA ARG A 51 0.80 9.91 20.73
C ARG A 51 0.37 10.15 22.19
N GLY A 52 -0.73 9.53 22.62
CA GLY A 52 -1.21 9.61 24.00
C GLY A 52 -0.34 8.80 24.99
N PRO A 53 -0.26 9.20 26.27
CA PRO A 53 0.44 8.42 27.29
C PRO A 53 -0.27 7.08 27.53
N GLY A 54 0.36 5.98 27.10
CA GLY A 54 -0.17 4.61 27.23
C GLY A 54 -0.49 3.91 25.90
N ASP A 55 -0.46 4.65 24.78
CA ASP A 55 -0.71 4.07 23.47
C ASP A 55 0.53 3.33 22.95
N SER A 56 0.31 2.06 22.57
CA SER A 56 1.29 1.31 21.79
C SER A 56 1.42 1.97 20.42
N GLN A 57 2.64 2.27 19.99
CA GLN A 57 2.95 2.72 18.62
C GLN A 57 2.75 1.55 17.64
N ASP A 58 1.49 1.14 17.49
CA ASP A 58 1.13 0.06 16.58
C ASP A 58 1.30 0.54 15.14
N ALA A 59 2.10 -0.21 14.40
CA ALA A 59 2.42 0.10 13.01
C ALA A 59 1.18 0.13 12.10
N TYR A 60 0.09 -0.55 12.46
CA TYR A 60 -1.15 -0.48 11.72
C TYR A 60 -1.99 0.74 12.10
N LEU A 61 -2.27 1.61 11.13
CA LEU A 61 -3.07 2.83 11.33
C LEU A 61 -4.57 2.62 11.10
N GLY A 62 -4.95 1.50 10.49
CA GLY A 62 -6.34 1.21 10.15
C GLY A 62 -6.78 1.86 8.84
N LEU A 63 -8.10 1.97 8.68
CA LEU A 63 -8.72 2.77 7.64
C LEU A 63 -8.39 4.25 7.88
N LEU A 64 -7.80 4.90 6.88
CA LEU A 64 -7.52 6.33 6.89
C LEU A 64 -8.78 7.09 6.50
N TYR A 65 -9.26 6.85 5.27
CA TYR A 65 -10.51 7.39 4.75
C TYR A 65 -11.00 6.53 3.56
N PRO A 66 -12.32 6.51 3.32
CA PRO A 66 -12.89 5.98 2.09
C PRO A 66 -12.93 7.06 0.99
N THR A 67 -12.78 6.64 -0.27
CA THR A 67 -13.11 7.41 -1.48
C THR A 67 -14.30 6.76 -2.19
N GLU A 68 -14.72 7.31 -3.33
CA GLU A 68 -15.84 6.77 -4.12
C GLU A 68 -15.59 5.32 -4.59
N ASP A 69 -14.34 5.00 -4.95
CA ASP A 69 -13.98 3.71 -5.52
C ASP A 69 -13.13 2.84 -4.57
N TYR A 70 -12.46 3.45 -3.58
CA TYR A 70 -11.43 2.77 -2.80
C TYR A 70 -11.54 3.03 -1.29
N LYS A 71 -11.11 2.05 -0.50
CA LYS A 71 -10.80 2.20 0.92
C LYS A 71 -9.30 2.29 1.11
N VAL A 72 -8.83 3.39 1.69
CA VAL A 72 -7.40 3.64 1.88
C VAL A 72 -6.99 3.25 3.30
N TYR A 73 -6.11 2.26 3.40
CA TYR A 73 -5.54 1.80 4.66
C TYR A 73 -4.08 2.22 4.81
N GLY A 74 -3.67 2.48 6.05
CA GLY A 74 -2.33 2.93 6.38
C GLY A 74 -1.56 2.00 7.31
N TYR A 75 -0.26 1.89 7.08
CA TYR A 75 0.69 1.22 7.95
C TYR A 75 2.00 2.02 8.01
N LEU A 76 2.45 2.35 9.22
CA LEU A 76 3.68 3.10 9.47
C LEU A 76 4.71 2.22 10.15
N THR A 77 5.85 2.03 9.49
CA THR A 77 6.99 1.32 10.07
C THR A 77 7.72 2.19 11.10
N ASN A 78 8.52 1.56 11.95
CA ASN A 78 9.41 2.24 12.90
C ASN A 78 10.46 3.14 12.21
N THR A 79 10.81 2.85 10.96
CA THR A 79 11.71 3.68 10.15
C THR A 79 10.99 4.83 9.43
N HIS A 80 9.72 5.08 9.78
CA HIS A 80 8.86 6.10 9.17
C HIS A 80 8.55 5.89 7.67
N VAL A 81 8.76 4.68 7.15
CA VAL A 81 8.22 4.29 5.84
C VAL A 81 6.74 4.03 5.98
N LYS A 82 5.96 4.70 5.13
CA LYS A 82 4.50 4.62 5.07
C LYS A 82 4.13 3.62 3.99
N VAL A 83 3.41 2.58 4.36
CA VAL A 83 2.85 1.59 3.43
C VAL A 83 1.36 1.88 3.33
N LEU A 84 0.91 2.16 2.12
CA LEU A 84 -0.48 2.48 1.81
C LEU A 84 -1.07 1.37 0.96
N LEU A 85 -2.30 0.97 1.30
CA LEU A 85 -3.05 -0.06 0.60
C LEU A 85 -4.40 0.51 0.19
N LEU A 86 -4.64 0.55 -1.12
CA LEU A 86 -5.94 0.92 -1.69
C LEU A 86 -6.68 -0.38 -1.99
N LEU A 87 -7.85 -0.55 -1.40
CA LEU A 87 -8.73 -1.68 -1.61
C LEU A 87 -9.97 -1.23 -2.37
N ASP A 88 -10.50 -2.04 -3.27
CA ASP A 88 -11.79 -1.77 -3.91
C ASP A 88 -12.89 -1.66 -2.84
N ASP A 89 -13.81 -0.70 -2.98
CA ASP A 89 -14.95 -0.55 -2.06
C ASP A 89 -16.06 -1.59 -2.31
N GLU A 90 -15.68 -2.87 -2.20
CA GLU A 90 -16.58 -4.01 -2.32
C GLU A 90 -16.84 -4.62 -0.93
N GLY A 91 -17.72 -3.96 -0.17
CA GLY A 91 -18.27 -4.47 1.09
C GLY A 91 -17.34 -4.34 2.31
N ALA A 92 -17.69 -5.08 3.37
CA ALA A 92 -16.98 -4.99 4.65
C ALA A 92 -15.60 -5.67 4.59
N VAL A 93 -14.55 -4.93 4.92
CA VAL A 93 -13.17 -5.42 4.99
C VAL A 93 -12.80 -5.68 6.45
N LYS A 94 -12.28 -6.88 6.74
CA LYS A 94 -11.80 -7.24 8.08
C LYS A 94 -10.37 -6.77 8.29
N ASP A 95 -10.13 -6.00 9.33
CA ASP A 95 -8.81 -5.48 9.69
C ASP A 95 -7.74 -6.57 9.83
N GLU A 96 -8.08 -7.74 10.35
CA GLU A 96 -7.16 -8.88 10.47
C GLU A 96 -6.57 -9.33 9.12
N ALA A 97 -7.38 -9.27 8.05
CA ALA A 97 -6.93 -9.62 6.71
C ALA A 97 -5.98 -8.55 6.15
N VAL A 98 -6.32 -7.27 6.35
CA VAL A 98 -5.50 -6.14 5.94
C VAL A 98 -4.16 -6.12 6.69
N MET A 99 -4.17 -6.34 8.00
CA MET A 99 -2.97 -6.48 8.81
C MET A 99 -2.06 -7.61 8.31
N ARG A 100 -2.63 -8.74 7.87
CA ARG A 100 -1.85 -9.86 7.30
C ARG A 100 -1.14 -9.45 6.02
N VAL A 101 -1.80 -8.69 5.15
CA VAL A 101 -1.20 -8.13 3.92
C VAL A 101 -0.08 -7.16 4.28
N PHE A 102 -0.32 -6.21 5.18
CA PHE A 102 0.72 -5.26 5.61
C PHE A 102 1.94 -5.93 6.23
N ARG A 103 1.75 -6.93 7.11
CA ARG A 103 2.88 -7.68 7.68
C ARG A 103 3.72 -8.38 6.62
N ARG A 104 3.07 -8.94 5.60
CA ARG A 104 3.77 -9.60 4.48
C ARG A 104 4.51 -8.59 3.62
N LEU A 105 3.88 -7.47 3.27
CA LEU A 105 4.51 -6.37 2.53
C LEU A 105 5.70 -5.76 3.29
N HIS A 106 5.56 -5.57 4.60
CA HIS A 106 6.63 -5.08 5.46
C HIS A 106 7.80 -6.07 5.49
N GLY A 107 7.55 -7.37 5.58
CA GLY A 107 8.59 -8.40 5.45
C GLY A 107 9.37 -8.29 4.13
N LEU A 108 8.67 -8.14 3.00
CA LEU A 108 9.31 -7.94 1.68
C LEU A 108 10.16 -6.66 1.63
N TYR A 109 9.68 -5.59 2.26
CA TYR A 109 10.45 -4.35 2.39
C TYR A 109 11.72 -4.55 3.23
N VAL A 110 11.61 -5.22 4.38
CA VAL A 110 12.74 -5.53 5.26
C VAL A 110 13.78 -6.40 4.55
N ASP A 111 13.36 -7.43 3.81
CA ASP A 111 14.25 -8.28 3.03
C ASP A 111 15.02 -7.47 1.98
N THR A 112 14.34 -6.52 1.34
CA THR A 112 14.95 -5.63 0.33
C THR A 112 15.89 -4.61 0.97
N ALA A 113 15.49 -4.01 2.09
CA ALA A 113 16.29 -3.04 2.84
C ALA A 113 17.51 -3.67 3.51
N SER A 114 17.46 -4.97 3.82
CA SER A 114 18.58 -5.74 4.38
C SER A 114 19.63 -6.15 3.34
N ASN A 115 19.39 -5.87 2.05
CA ASN A 115 20.39 -6.09 1.01
C ASN A 115 21.52 -5.05 1.13
N PRO A 116 22.80 -5.46 1.25
CA PRO A 116 23.93 -4.54 1.41
C PRO A 116 24.13 -3.57 0.23
N PHE A 117 23.56 -3.87 -0.93
CA PHE A 117 23.61 -3.01 -2.12
C PHE A 117 22.37 -2.12 -2.26
N HIS A 118 21.40 -2.22 -1.34
CA HIS A 118 20.24 -1.36 -1.33
C HIS A 118 20.64 0.05 -0.90
N LYS A 119 20.14 1.04 -1.64
CA LYS A 119 20.34 2.46 -1.33
C LYS A 119 19.02 3.04 -0.81
N PHE A 120 19.04 3.50 0.43
CA PHE A 120 17.90 4.17 1.04
C PHE A 120 17.51 5.43 0.27
N GLY A 121 16.21 5.71 0.20
CA GLY A 121 15.67 6.90 -0.46
C GLY A 121 15.52 6.79 -1.99
N LEU A 122 16.06 5.75 -2.62
CA LEU A 122 15.81 5.48 -4.04
C LEU A 122 14.54 4.64 -4.24
N PRO A 123 13.91 4.72 -5.44
CA PRO A 123 12.80 3.84 -5.79
C PRO A 123 13.16 2.35 -5.66
N LEU A 124 12.23 1.57 -5.13
CA LEU A 124 12.32 0.11 -5.02
C LEU A 124 12.07 -0.50 -6.41
N SER A 125 13.10 -0.56 -7.24
CA SER A 125 13.04 -1.16 -8.58
C SER A 125 13.86 -2.46 -8.62
N SER A 126 13.37 -3.51 -7.95
CA SER A 126 14.00 -4.83 -8.06
C SER A 126 13.00 -5.84 -8.61
N PRO A 127 13.34 -6.59 -9.67
CA PRO A 127 12.40 -7.55 -10.29
C PRO A 127 11.91 -8.61 -9.30
N ARG A 128 12.75 -8.99 -8.34
CA ARG A 128 12.40 -9.94 -7.27
C ARG A 128 11.35 -9.37 -6.33
N PHE A 129 11.46 -8.09 -5.97
CA PHE A 129 10.48 -7.41 -5.13
C PHE A 129 9.14 -7.28 -5.87
N ASP A 130 9.17 -6.88 -7.14
CA ASP A 130 7.96 -6.78 -7.97
C ASP A 130 7.21 -8.12 -8.05
N ALA A 131 7.93 -9.20 -8.38
CA ALA A 131 7.35 -10.53 -8.43
C ALA A 131 6.79 -10.99 -7.06
N ALA A 132 7.46 -10.61 -5.97
CA ALA A 132 6.99 -10.93 -4.63
C ALA A 132 5.72 -10.15 -4.24
N VAL A 133 5.67 -8.85 -4.57
CA VAL A 133 4.47 -8.01 -4.36
C VAL A 133 3.32 -8.54 -5.21
N ASP A 134 3.53 -8.83 -6.50
CA ASP A 134 2.53 -9.44 -7.37
C ASP A 134 2.02 -10.79 -6.81
N GLY A 135 2.89 -11.58 -6.19
CA GLY A 135 2.52 -12.81 -5.49
C GLY A 135 1.64 -12.58 -4.25
N VAL A 136 1.81 -11.46 -3.53
CA VAL A 136 0.90 -11.09 -2.43
C VAL A 136 -0.44 -10.61 -2.98
N VAL A 137 -0.38 -9.76 -3.99
CA VAL A 137 -1.52 -9.06 -4.58
C VAL A 137 -2.44 -10.01 -5.34
N SER A 138 -1.88 -11.01 -6.04
CA SER A 138 -2.64 -12.03 -6.78
C SER A 138 -3.57 -12.88 -5.91
N ILE A 139 -3.27 -13.03 -4.61
CA ILE A 139 -4.13 -13.74 -3.65
C ILE A 139 -5.43 -12.97 -3.38
N TYR A 140 -5.42 -11.65 -3.59
CA TYR A 140 -6.51 -10.74 -3.25
C TYR A 140 -7.02 -9.96 -4.47
N ARG A 141 -7.12 -10.62 -5.63
CA ARG A 141 -7.76 -10.01 -6.81
C ARG A 141 -9.26 -9.84 -6.56
N GLY A 142 -9.76 -8.62 -6.76
CA GLY A 142 -11.20 -8.31 -6.73
C GLY A 142 -11.95 -8.99 -7.88
N ALA A 143 -13.27 -9.13 -7.74
CA ALA A 143 -14.11 -9.76 -8.77
C ALA A 143 -14.19 -8.93 -10.07
N GLY A 144 -13.83 -7.65 -10.03
CA GLY A 144 -13.78 -6.74 -11.17
C GLY A 144 -12.64 -6.98 -12.16
N ALA A 145 -11.67 -7.84 -11.86
CA ALA A 145 -10.68 -8.30 -12.84
C ALA A 145 -11.28 -9.41 -13.73
N SER A 146 -12.42 -9.13 -14.36
CA SER A 146 -12.89 -9.95 -15.46
C SER A 146 -11.80 -9.95 -16.52
N GLN A 147 -11.34 -11.15 -16.86
CA GLN A 147 -10.45 -11.38 -17.98
C GLN A 147 -10.93 -10.57 -19.19
N GLY A 148 -10.17 -9.54 -19.56
CA GLY A 148 -10.20 -8.99 -20.90
C GLY A 148 -9.71 -10.09 -21.83
N GLY A 149 -10.67 -10.90 -22.28
CA GLY A 149 -10.43 -12.04 -23.15
C GLY A 149 -9.65 -11.59 -24.38
N PHE A 150 -8.58 -12.33 -24.63
CA PHE A 150 -7.93 -12.39 -25.92
C PHE A 150 -8.97 -12.81 -26.97
N MET A 151 -9.23 -11.96 -27.98
CA MET A 151 -9.83 -12.20 -29.30
C MET A 151 -10.25 -10.80 -29.81
N THR A 152 -9.72 -10.23 -30.89
CA THR A 152 -9.28 -10.76 -32.19
C THR A 152 -8.07 -10.01 -32.72
#